data_AF-A0A094H1S8-F1
#
_entry.id   AF-A0A094H1S8-F1
#
_cell.length_a   1.000
_cell.length_b   1.000
_cell.length_c   1.000
_cell.angle_alpha   90.00
_cell.angle_beta   90.00
_cell.angle_gamma   90.00
#
_symmetry.space_group_name_H-M   'P 1'
#
loop_
_entity.id
_entity.type
_entity.pdbx_description
1 polymer ?
#
loop_
_entity_poly.entity_id
_entity_poly.type
_entity_poly.pdbx_seq_one_letter_code
_entity_poly.pdbx_strand_id
1 'polypeptide(L)'
;MATASYTCQRCLGALTNSPRLQTASLKLWRTGTLGAGRRSISTGLYNNSTPQRPLAQRPSKKASVKRLQTITDFAGQKPKSEPVQVRTPPGLEYTPAPETEGRPLLLPNNLFHPFSESPSPEIRRRAAFMKQNAWCPNHAHQHTRSVPDSDSKQSAPKSTGTTPPAHVNFECPDCGIPVACCEEHWAEDYEKHLEVCDTLREINEDDHDLRSGRFFPEFEYPGDQIEEALVNMTNWDTFLYSREFTAINDERSLRQATRLLTYPATIGSVLHELSPYSLKRDGRLTNEGMKSLSALRYTLHPARTGGGGDIKGLRPAPPPVRIFILGARAESSLPREVWVQLTHLFPRVSFHLVFIGPESMANRDNEFPLPPRTPTNPFGAVVEDRITNSLKISTFVEYYHTLHEAGQFYPYDPYFDCFMLFHPGLGHPASTHEWEQTIPLLLETKVPIFVTGYTQFDMDRDIEWVNKTVGGEVDLLMTPGENRFRSLRWDINDLDPQDISCGNWGVWGFRGKRYETTQKDVAAA
;
A
#
# COMPACT_ATOMS: atom_id res chain seq x y z
N MET A 1 23.80 32.98 33.04
CA MET A 1 25.11 33.65 32.93
C MET A 1 26.18 32.58 32.79
N ALA A 2 26.75 32.44 31.58
CA ALA A 2 27.96 31.71 31.16
C ALA A 2 27.90 31.63 29.61
N THR A 3 28.21 32.72 28.89
CA THR A 3 29.45 33.00 28.14
C THR A 3 29.82 31.97 27.06
N ALA A 4 29.34 32.20 25.84
CA ALA A 4 29.96 31.69 24.61
C ALA A 4 31.12 32.64 24.23
N SER A 5 32.33 32.11 24.17
CA SER A 5 33.59 32.87 24.20
C SER A 5 34.34 32.89 22.87
N TYR A 6 33.66 33.01 21.71
CA TYR A 6 34.35 33.14 20.41
C TYR A 6 33.57 33.93 19.36
N THR A 7 33.24 35.21 19.63
CA THR A 7 32.75 36.12 18.59
C THR A 7 33.59 37.40 18.55
N CYS A 8 34.18 37.70 17.39
CA CYS A 8 35.02 38.87 17.17
C CYS A 8 34.21 40.17 17.23
N GLN A 9 34.76 41.22 17.87
CA GLN A 9 34.10 42.53 18.04
C GLN A 9 33.74 43.23 16.72
N ARG A 10 34.41 42.90 15.60
CA ARG A 10 34.04 43.39 14.26
C ARG A 10 32.71 42.82 13.75
N CYS A 11 32.37 41.57 14.10
CA CYS A 11 31.12 40.92 13.70
C CYS A 11 29.93 41.43 14.52
N LEU A 12 30.16 41.81 15.78
CA LEU A 12 29.12 42.37 16.65
C LEU A 12 28.64 43.75 16.18
N GLY A 13 29.54 44.58 15.62
CA GLY A 13 29.21 45.90 15.07
C GLY A 13 28.40 45.88 13.76
N ALA A 14 28.45 44.77 13.00
CA ALA A 14 27.68 44.62 11.77
C ALA A 14 26.20 44.28 12.00
N LEU A 15 25.88 43.68 13.16
CA LEU A 15 24.51 43.34 13.56
C LEU A 15 23.74 44.53 14.14
N THR A 16 24.44 45.57 14.62
CA THR A 16 23.82 46.74 15.25
C THR A 16 23.38 47.84 14.27
N ASN A 17 23.79 47.77 12.99
CA ASN A 17 23.44 48.75 11.97
C ASN A 17 22.82 48.08 10.72
N SER A 18 21.51 47.81 10.79
CA SER A 18 20.68 47.67 9.58
C SER A 18 19.37 48.44 9.76
N PRO A 19 18.91 49.18 8.74
CA PRO A 19 17.79 50.12 8.87
C PRO A 19 16.44 49.41 8.89
N ARG A 20 15.56 49.88 9.78
CA ARG A 20 14.14 49.49 9.87
C ARG A 20 13.40 49.86 8.58
N LEU A 21 12.79 48.89 7.91
CA LEU A 21 11.76 49.14 6.89
C LEU A 21 10.42 49.45 7.56
N GLN A 22 9.87 50.62 7.22
CA GLN A 22 8.63 51.15 7.77
C GLN A 22 7.40 50.53 7.08
N THR A 23 6.45 50.11 7.91
CA THR A 23 5.06 49.81 7.56
C THR A 23 4.32 51.06 7.08
N ALA A 24 3.71 51.01 5.89
CA ALA A 24 2.74 52.01 5.45
C ALA A 24 1.46 51.33 4.95
N SER A 25 0.35 51.62 5.64
CA SER A 25 -1.02 51.27 5.30
C SER A 25 -1.57 52.23 4.24
N LEU A 26 -2.28 51.74 3.21
CA LEU A 26 -3.16 52.60 2.40
C LEU A 26 -4.49 51.90 2.06
N LYS A 27 -5.55 52.66 2.32
CA LYS A 27 -6.97 52.32 2.22
C LYS A 27 -7.52 52.56 0.80
N LEU A 28 -8.51 51.73 0.45
CA LEU A 28 -9.63 51.92 -0.48
C LEU A 28 -9.87 53.35 -1.01
N TRP A 29 -9.94 53.51 -2.34
CA TRP A 29 -10.79 54.51 -3.01
C TRP A 29 -11.53 53.87 -4.21
N ARG A 30 -12.85 54.09 -4.25
CA ARG A 30 -13.80 53.73 -5.30
C ARG A 30 -13.91 54.87 -6.33
N THR A 31 -14.00 54.53 -7.62
CA THR A 31 -14.79 55.13 -8.72
C THR A 31 -14.67 54.14 -9.91
N GLY A 32 -15.60 53.92 -10.85
CA GLY A 32 -16.84 54.59 -11.23
C GLY A 32 -16.95 54.62 -12.77
N THR A 33 -17.59 53.60 -13.36
CA THR A 33 -18.42 53.60 -14.60
C THR A 33 -17.84 53.77 -16.03
N LEU A 34 -18.57 53.11 -16.97
CA LEU A 34 -18.62 53.17 -18.45
C LEU A 34 -17.56 52.32 -19.20
N GLY A 35 -17.87 51.44 -20.16
CA GLY A 35 -19.10 51.01 -20.81
C GLY A 35 -18.80 50.13 -22.04
N ALA A 36 -19.74 49.25 -22.38
CA ALA A 36 -20.02 48.64 -23.70
C ALA A 36 -18.95 47.82 -24.46
N GLY A 37 -19.27 46.55 -24.73
CA GLY A 37 -18.58 45.72 -25.72
C GLY A 37 -19.08 44.27 -25.78
N ARG A 38 -20.37 44.06 -26.09
CA ARG A 38 -20.93 42.73 -26.39
C ARG A 38 -20.39 42.20 -27.73
N ARG A 39 -19.93 40.95 -27.76
CA ARG A 39 -20.08 40.07 -28.94
C ARG A 39 -20.44 38.66 -28.49
N SER A 40 -21.67 38.30 -28.83
CA SER A 40 -22.29 36.98 -28.70
C SER A 40 -22.29 36.30 -30.06
N ILE A 41 -21.94 35.02 -30.11
CA ILE A 41 -22.13 34.15 -31.28
C ILE A 41 -23.35 33.28 -31.02
N SER A 42 -24.33 33.40 -31.92
CA SER A 42 -25.59 32.66 -31.96
C SER A 42 -25.48 31.43 -32.86
N THR A 43 -26.13 30.34 -32.48
CA THR A 43 -26.71 29.36 -33.42
C THR A 43 -28.19 29.23 -33.09
N GLY A 44 -29.03 29.44 -34.10
CA GLY A 44 -30.48 29.52 -33.98
C GLY A 44 -31.17 28.17 -34.22
N LEU A 45 -32.30 28.00 -33.55
CA LEU A 45 -33.36 27.05 -33.91
C LEU A 45 -34.66 27.83 -34.09
N TYR A 46 -35.37 27.52 -35.17
CA TYR A 46 -36.61 28.14 -35.63
C TYR A 46 -37.84 27.64 -34.83
N ASN A 47 -38.73 28.59 -34.49
CA ASN A 47 -40.21 28.62 -34.48
C ASN A 47 -41.02 27.34 -34.10
N ASN A 48 -42.14 27.38 -33.37
CA ASN A 48 -43.25 28.34 -33.48
C ASN A 48 -44.29 28.24 -32.34
N SER A 49 -44.89 29.40 -32.01
CA SER A 49 -46.29 29.68 -31.60
C SER A 49 -46.99 29.01 -30.40
N THR A 50 -47.26 29.85 -29.38
CA THR A 50 -48.38 29.84 -28.41
C THR A 50 -49.76 30.14 -29.05
N PRO A 51 -50.88 29.94 -28.31
CA PRO A 51 -51.56 31.11 -27.71
C PRO A 51 -52.03 30.95 -26.24
N GLN A 52 -52.26 32.11 -25.62
CA GLN A 52 -52.59 32.46 -24.22
C GLN A 52 -54.00 31.97 -23.76
N ARG A 53 -54.42 31.91 -22.47
CA ARG A 53 -54.57 32.93 -21.37
C ARG A 53 -55.39 32.24 -20.20
N PRO A 54 -55.83 32.86 -19.08
CA PRO A 54 -55.17 33.59 -17.96
C PRO A 54 -55.43 33.06 -16.51
N LEU A 55 -54.55 33.47 -15.59
CA LEU A 55 -54.69 33.90 -14.17
C LEU A 55 -55.86 33.45 -13.24
N ALA A 56 -55.48 32.98 -12.04
CA ALA A 56 -56.13 33.35 -10.76
C ALA A 56 -55.12 33.28 -9.58
N GLN A 57 -55.20 34.26 -8.67
CA GLN A 57 -54.30 34.49 -7.53
C GLN A 57 -54.96 34.18 -6.17
N ARG A 58 -54.12 33.74 -5.21
CA ARG A 58 -54.11 33.99 -3.73
C ARG A 58 -55.13 33.25 -2.82
N PRO A 59 -54.91 33.16 -1.46
CA PRO A 59 -53.73 33.50 -0.62
C PRO A 59 -53.32 32.50 0.51
N SER A 60 -52.23 32.89 1.20
CA SER A 60 -51.48 32.48 2.41
C SER A 60 -52.11 31.84 3.68
N LYS A 61 -51.27 31.07 4.41
CA LYS A 61 -51.05 31.01 5.89
C LYS A 61 -49.59 30.54 6.18
N LYS A 62 -48.64 31.34 6.72
CA LYS A 62 -48.19 31.55 8.15
C LYS A 62 -48.13 30.24 8.98
N ALA A 63 -47.15 29.87 9.82
CA ALA A 63 -45.88 30.37 10.38
C ALA A 63 -45.13 29.10 10.91
N SER A 64 -43.86 29.03 11.34
CA SER A 64 -43.11 29.86 12.29
C SER A 64 -41.63 29.45 12.31
N VAL A 65 -40.75 30.45 12.31
CA VAL A 65 -39.30 30.35 12.53
C VAL A 65 -39.03 30.67 14.00
N LYS A 66 -38.24 29.86 14.70
CA LYS A 66 -37.68 30.24 16.01
C LYS A 66 -36.16 30.34 15.93
N ARG A 67 -35.69 31.51 16.34
CA ARG A 67 -34.30 32.00 16.38
C ARG A 67 -33.70 31.73 17.77
N LEU A 68 -32.38 31.53 17.78
CA LEU A 68 -31.47 31.53 18.93
C LEU A 68 -31.74 32.66 19.95
N GLN A 69 -31.57 32.32 21.24
CA GLN A 69 -31.17 33.27 22.27
C GLN A 69 -30.06 32.68 23.15
N THR A 70 -29.06 33.51 23.36
CA THR A 70 -27.88 33.40 24.23
C THR A 70 -28.28 33.62 25.69
N ILE A 71 -27.73 32.81 26.61
CA ILE A 71 -27.58 33.17 28.04
C ILE A 71 -26.15 32.81 28.45
N THR A 72 -25.44 33.82 28.95
CA THR A 72 -24.12 33.74 29.58
C THR A 72 -24.23 33.55 31.10
N ASP A 73 -23.17 32.96 31.65
CA ASP A 73 -22.72 32.95 33.05
C ASP A 73 -23.35 31.95 34.02
N PHE A 74 -22.59 30.89 34.36
CA PHE A 74 -22.09 30.67 35.72
C PHE A 74 -20.88 29.70 35.74
N ALA A 75 -19.88 30.13 36.51
CA ALA A 75 -18.57 29.57 36.83
C ALA A 75 -18.40 28.03 36.97
N GLY A 76 -17.33 27.54 36.33
CA GLY A 76 -16.26 26.78 36.99
C GLY A 76 -16.58 25.40 37.59
N GLN A 77 -16.63 24.36 36.75
CA GLN A 77 -16.30 22.99 37.16
C GLN A 77 -15.57 22.26 36.01
N LYS A 78 -14.38 21.71 36.31
CA LYS A 78 -13.64 20.81 35.40
C LYS A 78 -14.45 19.52 35.20
N PRO A 79 -14.78 19.09 33.97
CA PRO A 79 -15.41 17.80 33.77
C PRO A 79 -14.35 16.70 33.91
N LYS A 80 -14.57 15.80 34.88
CA LYS A 80 -13.91 14.49 34.90
C LYS A 80 -14.34 13.74 33.65
N SER A 81 -13.37 13.23 32.90
CA SER A 81 -13.59 12.33 31.77
C SER A 81 -14.12 10.99 32.29
N GLU A 82 -15.43 10.81 32.33
CA GLU A 82 -16.03 9.47 32.36
C GLU A 82 -16.10 8.92 30.92
N PRO A 83 -15.67 7.68 30.67
CA PRO A 83 -15.80 7.08 29.35
C PRO A 83 -17.27 6.82 29.02
N VAL A 84 -17.63 7.11 27.76
CA VAL A 84 -18.97 6.89 27.20
C VAL A 84 -19.29 5.39 27.25
N GLN A 85 -20.27 4.99 28.07
CA GLN A 85 -20.77 3.62 28.10
C GLN A 85 -21.64 3.36 26.86
N VAL A 86 -21.10 2.59 25.91
CA VAL A 86 -21.86 2.01 24.80
C VAL A 86 -22.79 0.94 25.37
N ARG A 87 -24.10 1.05 25.13
CA ARG A 87 -25.08 0.04 25.55
C ARG A 87 -25.08 -1.14 24.58
N THR A 88 -24.54 -2.27 24.99
CA THR A 88 -24.57 -3.55 24.24
C THR A 88 -25.94 -4.25 24.42
N PRO A 89 -26.49 -4.95 23.41
CA PRO A 89 -27.71 -5.74 23.56
C PRO A 89 -27.54 -6.91 24.57
N PRO A 90 -28.62 -7.42 25.18
CA PRO A 90 -28.53 -8.46 26.22
C PRO A 90 -28.03 -9.79 25.66
N GLY A 91 -26.96 -10.35 26.24
CA GLY A 91 -26.48 -11.72 25.97
C GLY A 91 -25.03 -11.87 25.50
N LEU A 92 -24.29 -10.77 25.33
CA LEU A 92 -22.85 -10.80 25.07
C LEU A 92 -22.13 -10.03 26.19
N GLU A 93 -21.60 -10.75 27.18
CA GLU A 93 -20.75 -10.15 28.20
C GLU A 93 -19.48 -9.62 27.53
N TYR A 94 -19.27 -8.31 27.61
CA TYR A 94 -18.01 -7.68 27.23
C TYR A 94 -16.97 -8.06 28.29
N THR A 95 -16.09 -9.00 27.96
CA THR A 95 -14.82 -9.16 28.67
C THR A 95 -13.92 -7.99 28.28
N PRO A 96 -13.62 -7.04 29.17
CA PRO A 96 -12.58 -6.05 28.89
C PRO A 96 -11.28 -6.78 28.59
N ALA A 97 -10.58 -6.36 27.53
CA ALA A 97 -9.21 -6.78 27.30
C ALA A 97 -8.40 -6.50 28.58
N PRO A 98 -7.52 -7.40 29.03
CA PRO A 98 -6.75 -7.17 30.24
C PRO A 98 -5.97 -5.85 30.12
N GLU A 99 -6.24 -4.92 31.03
CA GLU A 99 -5.50 -3.67 31.13
C GLU A 99 -4.03 -4.01 31.40
N THR A 100 -3.18 -3.81 30.39
CA THR A 100 -1.72 -3.94 30.49
C THR A 100 -1.14 -2.77 31.29
N GLU A 101 -1.45 -2.72 32.59
CA GLU A 101 -0.74 -1.87 33.55
C GLU A 101 0.68 -2.43 33.72
N GLY A 102 1.66 -1.86 33.00
CA GLY A 102 3.06 -2.21 33.18
C GLY A 102 3.97 -2.11 31.95
N ARG A 103 3.42 -1.83 30.75
CA ARG A 103 4.30 -1.44 29.63
C ARG A 103 4.81 -0.02 29.90
N PRO A 104 6.12 0.22 30.02
CA PRO A 104 6.63 1.59 30.04
C PRO A 104 6.17 2.22 28.72
N LEU A 105 5.30 3.23 28.82
CA LEU A 105 4.83 3.97 27.65
C LEU A 105 6.06 4.55 26.97
N LEU A 106 6.42 4.01 25.82
CA LEU A 106 7.50 4.54 25.01
C LEU A 106 6.99 5.88 24.46
N LEU A 107 7.47 6.97 25.05
CA LEU A 107 7.11 8.31 24.57
C LEU A 107 7.80 8.56 23.22
N PRO A 108 7.24 9.42 22.34
CA PRO A 108 7.80 9.69 21.00
C PRO A 108 9.27 10.11 20.97
N ASN A 109 9.77 10.64 22.08
CA ASN A 109 11.14 11.11 22.30
C ASN A 109 12.04 10.08 23.01
N ASN A 110 11.57 8.85 23.22
CA ASN A 110 12.31 7.77 23.88
C ASN A 110 12.01 6.40 23.23
N LEU A 111 12.17 6.33 21.90
CA LEU A 111 11.88 5.12 21.13
C LEU A 111 13.12 4.29 20.82
N PHE A 112 14.31 4.88 20.87
CA PHE A 112 15.54 4.16 20.60
C PHE A 112 16.02 3.41 21.85
N HIS A 113 16.03 2.08 21.77
CA HIS A 113 16.65 1.20 22.76
C HIS A 113 17.42 0.09 22.06
N PRO A 114 18.63 -0.29 22.52
CA PRO A 114 19.28 -1.49 22.04
C PRO A 114 18.36 -2.71 22.19
N PHE A 115 18.36 -3.60 21.20
CA PHE A 115 17.40 -4.70 21.11
C PHE A 115 17.46 -5.63 22.34
N SER A 116 18.65 -5.88 22.90
CA SER A 116 18.79 -6.67 24.13
C SER A 116 18.23 -5.99 25.38
N GLU A 117 18.30 -4.67 25.45
CA GLU A 117 17.88 -3.86 26.61
C GLU A 117 16.49 -3.24 26.42
N SER A 118 15.85 -3.50 25.28
CA SER A 118 14.54 -2.97 24.94
C SER A 118 13.53 -3.22 26.07
N PRO A 119 12.67 -2.25 26.40
CA PRO A 119 11.59 -2.48 27.36
C PRO A 119 10.58 -3.53 26.88
N SER A 120 10.47 -3.78 25.57
CA SER A 120 9.56 -4.78 25.02
C SER A 120 10.12 -6.20 25.14
N PRO A 121 9.39 -7.15 25.76
CA PRO A 121 9.80 -8.55 25.78
C PRO A 121 9.80 -9.22 24.41
N GLU A 122 9.07 -8.70 23.43
CA GLU A 122 9.09 -9.21 22.05
C GLU A 122 10.38 -8.83 21.33
N ILE A 123 10.81 -7.57 21.44
CA ILE A 123 12.05 -7.10 20.82
C ILE A 123 13.25 -7.81 21.44
N ARG A 124 13.26 -8.00 22.77
CA ARG A 124 14.32 -8.80 23.43
C ARG A 124 14.36 -10.26 22.95
N ARG A 125 13.20 -10.88 22.71
CA ARG A 125 13.13 -12.24 22.15
C ARG A 125 13.64 -12.27 20.71
N ARG A 126 13.31 -11.27 19.91
CA ARG A 126 13.84 -11.09 18.55
C ARG A 126 15.38 -10.94 18.58
N ALA A 127 15.90 -10.12 19.49
CA ALA A 127 17.34 -9.96 19.71
C ALA A 127 18.03 -11.29 20.03
N ALA A 128 17.46 -12.06 20.97
CA ALA A 128 17.98 -13.36 21.34
C ALA A 128 17.94 -14.35 20.17
N PHE A 129 16.89 -14.31 19.36
CA PHE A 129 16.79 -15.12 18.14
C PHE A 129 17.88 -14.74 17.12
N MET A 130 18.10 -13.45 16.87
CA MET A 130 19.17 -12.98 15.99
C MET A 130 20.53 -13.45 16.48
N LYS A 131 20.82 -13.29 17.79
CA LYS A 131 22.08 -13.75 18.40
C LYS A 131 22.32 -15.26 18.33
N GLN A 132 21.27 -16.05 18.14
CA GLN A 132 21.36 -17.51 18.03
C GLN A 132 21.44 -17.99 16.57
N ASN A 133 20.93 -17.22 15.61
CA ASN A 133 20.72 -17.71 14.24
C ASN A 133 21.48 -16.90 13.18
N ALA A 134 21.69 -15.60 13.39
CA ALA A 134 22.42 -14.77 12.46
C ALA A 134 23.93 -14.93 12.62
N TRP A 135 24.63 -14.92 11.50
CA TRP A 135 26.08 -15.11 11.43
C TRP A 135 26.79 -13.75 11.30
N CYS A 136 28.00 -13.67 11.82
CA CYS A 136 28.84 -12.48 11.68
C CYS A 136 29.28 -12.32 10.21
N PRO A 137 29.14 -11.12 9.63
CA PRO A 137 29.45 -10.85 8.22
C PRO A 137 30.95 -10.65 7.93
N ASN A 138 31.79 -10.65 8.96
CA ASN A 138 33.21 -10.40 8.82
C ASN A 138 33.94 -11.48 8.01
N HIS A 139 34.81 -11.02 7.09
CA HIS A 139 35.62 -11.83 6.20
C HIS A 139 36.56 -12.84 6.89
N ALA A 140 36.85 -12.67 8.19
CA ALA A 140 37.63 -13.61 8.99
C ALA A 140 36.93 -14.98 9.15
N HIS A 141 35.59 -15.02 9.07
CA HIS A 141 34.78 -16.22 9.25
C HIS A 141 34.55 -16.98 7.94
N GLN A 142 34.46 -18.31 8.03
CA GLN A 142 33.96 -19.13 6.93
C GLN A 142 32.45 -18.90 6.78
N HIS A 143 32.02 -18.29 5.67
CA HIS A 143 30.60 -18.10 5.41
C HIS A 143 29.92 -19.43 5.06
N THR A 144 28.92 -19.84 5.85
CA THR A 144 28.10 -21.05 5.60
C THR A 144 27.02 -20.84 4.56
N ARG A 145 26.63 -19.58 4.33
CA ARG A 145 25.68 -19.16 3.30
C ARG A 145 26.38 -18.17 2.38
N SER A 146 26.55 -18.53 1.12
CA SER A 146 26.91 -17.56 0.09
C SER A 146 25.68 -16.69 -0.16
N VAL A 147 25.67 -15.47 0.35
CA VAL A 147 24.77 -14.44 -0.16
C VAL A 147 25.19 -14.16 -1.60
N PRO A 148 24.32 -14.32 -2.61
CA PRO A 148 24.62 -13.82 -3.93
C PRO A 148 24.74 -12.31 -3.81
N ASP A 149 25.94 -11.79 -4.00
CA ASP A 149 26.26 -10.38 -3.89
C ASP A 149 25.36 -9.57 -4.85
N SER A 150 24.72 -8.50 -4.34
CA SER A 150 23.70 -7.75 -5.07
C SER A 150 24.24 -6.99 -6.30
N ASP A 151 25.56 -6.83 -6.41
CA ASP A 151 26.21 -5.99 -7.43
C ASP A 151 27.21 -6.72 -8.35
N SER A 152 27.41 -8.04 -8.21
CA SER A 152 28.41 -8.73 -9.02
C SER A 152 27.85 -9.95 -9.76
N LYS A 153 27.80 -9.84 -11.10
CA LYS A 153 27.77 -11.00 -12.05
C LYS A 153 29.04 -11.87 -11.97
N GLN A 154 29.83 -11.73 -10.90
CA GLN A 154 31.04 -12.49 -10.65
C GLN A 154 30.72 -13.46 -9.53
N SER A 155 31.05 -14.73 -9.79
CA SER A 155 31.03 -15.83 -8.83
C SER A 155 31.21 -15.38 -7.38
N ALA A 156 30.28 -15.79 -6.51
CA ALA A 156 30.31 -15.56 -5.06
C ALA A 156 31.75 -15.58 -4.52
N PRO A 157 32.17 -14.57 -3.73
CA PRO A 157 33.52 -14.53 -3.18
C PRO A 157 33.75 -15.84 -2.42
N LYS A 158 34.76 -16.60 -2.86
CA LYS A 158 35.18 -17.81 -2.16
C LYS A 158 35.46 -17.43 -0.71
N SER A 159 34.85 -18.12 0.26
CA SER A 159 35.05 -17.85 1.68
C SER A 159 36.55 -17.89 2.01
N THR A 160 37.17 -16.74 2.18
CA THR A 160 38.59 -16.61 2.54
C THR A 160 38.83 -16.73 4.04
N GLY A 161 37.77 -16.85 4.84
CA GLY A 161 37.85 -16.92 6.29
C GLY A 161 38.60 -18.16 6.78
N THR A 162 39.49 -17.94 7.74
CA THR A 162 40.26 -19.01 8.38
C THR A 162 39.58 -19.48 9.68
N THR A 163 38.69 -18.67 10.24
CA THR A 163 38.01 -18.96 11.52
C THR A 163 36.63 -19.60 11.32
N PRO A 164 36.16 -20.42 12.28
CA PRO A 164 34.82 -21.00 12.20
C PRO A 164 33.75 -19.90 12.21
N PRO A 165 32.57 -20.14 11.62
CA PRO A 165 31.46 -19.19 11.64
C PRO A 165 31.08 -18.86 13.10
N ALA A 166 30.87 -17.57 13.40
CA ALA A 166 30.41 -17.10 14.71
C ALA A 166 29.09 -16.34 14.59
N HIS A 167 28.24 -16.43 15.61
CA HIS A 167 26.97 -15.71 15.64
C HIS A 167 27.13 -14.26 16.06
N VAL A 168 26.20 -13.41 15.63
CA VAL A 168 26.15 -12.01 16.09
C VAL A 168 25.88 -11.96 17.59
N ASN A 169 26.53 -11.04 18.29
CA ASN A 169 26.37 -10.84 19.73
C ASN A 169 26.57 -9.38 20.14
N PHE A 170 27.47 -8.67 19.47
CA PHE A 170 27.74 -7.25 19.64
C PHE A 170 26.65 -6.42 18.95
N GLU A 171 26.06 -5.50 19.70
CA GLU A 171 25.05 -4.55 19.22
C GLU A 171 25.72 -3.22 18.88
N CYS A 172 25.43 -2.69 17.70
CA CYS A 172 25.96 -1.39 17.31
C CYS A 172 25.38 -0.29 18.24
N PRO A 173 26.20 0.59 18.82
CA PRO A 173 25.73 1.67 19.69
C PRO A 173 24.76 2.65 19.01
N ASP A 174 24.89 2.84 17.69
CA ASP A 174 24.12 3.84 16.94
C ASP A 174 22.75 3.34 16.46
N CYS A 175 22.65 2.07 16.06
CA CYS A 175 21.39 1.47 15.59
C CYS A 175 20.75 0.50 16.59
N GLY A 176 21.49 0.03 17.59
CA GLY A 176 20.98 -0.83 18.65
C GLY A 176 20.66 -2.26 18.22
N ILE A 177 21.12 -2.71 17.04
CA ILE A 177 20.86 -4.05 16.49
C ILE A 177 22.13 -4.91 16.59
N PRO A 178 22.02 -6.22 16.91
CA PRO A 178 23.15 -7.15 16.84
C PRO A 178 23.65 -7.31 15.41
N VAL A 179 24.90 -6.94 15.12
CA VAL A 179 25.45 -6.95 13.74
C VAL A 179 26.77 -7.69 13.59
N ALA A 180 27.51 -7.91 14.67
CA ALA A 180 28.79 -8.62 14.64
C ALA A 180 28.95 -9.52 15.86
N CYS A 181 29.90 -10.47 15.84
CA CYS A 181 30.15 -11.32 17.01
C CYS A 181 30.91 -10.60 18.15
N CYS A 182 31.73 -9.60 17.82
CA CYS A 182 32.50 -8.80 18.77
C CYS A 182 32.71 -7.37 18.25
N GLU A 183 33.18 -6.48 19.13
CA GLU A 183 33.46 -5.07 18.81
C GLU A 183 34.55 -4.93 17.74
N GLU A 184 35.58 -5.77 17.76
CA GLU A 184 36.69 -5.74 16.79
C GLU A 184 36.17 -6.00 15.37
N HIS A 185 35.37 -7.06 15.18
CA HIS A 185 34.80 -7.38 13.86
C HIS A 185 33.80 -6.31 13.39
N TRP A 186 33.05 -5.70 14.31
CA TRP A 186 32.20 -4.55 13.98
C TRP A 186 33.01 -3.34 13.52
N ALA A 187 34.14 -3.05 14.19
CA ALA A 187 35.00 -1.93 13.84
C ALA A 187 35.69 -2.14 12.47
N GLU A 188 36.06 -3.38 12.13
CA GLU A 188 36.61 -3.74 10.82
C GLU A 188 35.59 -3.58 9.69
N ASP A 189 34.34 -4.02 9.89
CA ASP A 189 33.25 -3.91 8.91
C ASP A 189 32.45 -2.60 9.04
N TYR A 190 32.95 -1.64 9.83
CA TYR A 190 32.23 -0.42 10.18
C TYR A 190 31.83 0.39 8.94
N GLU A 191 32.70 0.47 7.92
CA GLU A 191 32.41 1.20 6.68
C GLU A 191 31.20 0.63 5.93
N LYS A 192 31.08 -0.70 5.85
CA LYS A 192 29.92 -1.35 5.23
C LYS A 192 28.68 -1.18 6.09
N HIS A 193 28.84 -1.32 7.41
CA HIS A 193 27.73 -1.13 8.35
C HIS A 193 27.16 0.30 8.29
N LEU A 194 28.00 1.31 8.10
CA LEU A 194 27.58 2.71 7.95
C LEU A 194 26.59 2.93 6.80
N GLU A 195 26.66 2.14 5.73
CA GLU A 195 25.72 2.26 4.59
C GLU A 195 24.27 1.93 4.98
N VAL A 196 24.08 1.10 6.01
CA VAL A 196 22.77 0.63 6.47
C VAL A 196 22.41 1.04 7.90
N CYS A 197 23.38 1.58 8.67
CA CYS A 197 23.23 1.87 10.11
C CYS A 197 22.04 2.79 10.40
N ASP A 198 21.89 3.88 9.63
CA ASP A 198 20.77 4.81 9.79
C ASP A 198 19.42 4.12 9.55
N THR A 199 19.33 3.30 8.50
CA THR A 199 18.12 2.52 8.21
C THR A 199 17.81 1.51 9.31
N LEU A 200 18.83 0.84 9.85
CA LEU A 200 18.69 -0.09 10.98
C LEU A 200 18.19 0.64 12.24
N ARG A 201 18.65 1.87 12.46
CA ARG A 201 18.16 2.71 13.55
C ARG A 201 16.69 3.10 13.35
N GLU A 202 16.29 3.44 12.13
CA GLU A 202 14.88 3.71 11.81
C GLU A 202 14.01 2.47 12.08
N ILE A 203 14.46 1.28 11.68
CA ILE A 203 13.75 0.02 11.96
C ILE A 203 13.60 -0.17 13.46
N ASN A 204 14.65 0.09 14.24
CA ASN A 204 14.62 0.00 15.69
C ASN A 204 13.55 0.94 16.27
N GLU A 205 13.57 2.22 15.91
CA GLU A 205 12.63 3.21 16.39
C GLU A 205 11.18 2.90 15.97
N ASP A 206 10.97 2.47 14.73
CA ASP A 206 9.65 2.07 14.19
C ASP A 206 9.08 0.83 14.91
N ASP A 207 9.93 -0.14 15.27
CA ASP A 207 9.54 -1.34 16.01
C ASP A 207 9.15 -1.05 17.47
N HIS A 208 9.86 -0.11 18.10
CA HIS A 208 9.52 0.39 19.42
C HIS A 208 8.25 1.23 19.39
N ASP A 209 8.05 2.02 18.33
CA ASP A 209 6.85 2.85 18.16
C ASP A 209 5.59 2.00 18.13
N LEU A 210 5.57 0.90 17.36
CA LEU A 210 4.44 -0.05 17.34
C LEU A 210 4.13 -0.67 18.69
N ARG A 211 5.11 -0.73 19.59
CA ARG A 211 4.96 -1.35 20.92
C ARG A 211 4.81 -0.32 22.04
N SER A 212 4.81 0.97 21.69
CA SER A 212 4.62 2.08 22.62
C SER A 212 3.23 2.09 23.27
N GLY A 213 2.23 1.51 22.61
CA GLY A 213 0.84 1.60 23.02
C GLY A 213 0.20 2.97 22.73
N ARG A 214 0.86 3.83 21.96
CA ARG A 214 0.25 5.08 21.50
C ARG A 214 -0.95 4.80 20.59
N PHE A 215 -1.81 5.80 20.47
CA PHE A 215 -2.82 5.79 19.42
C PHE A 215 -2.18 6.08 18.06
N PHE A 216 -2.60 5.36 17.03
CA PHE A 216 -2.11 5.49 15.65
C PHE A 216 -3.18 6.16 14.78
N PRO A 217 -3.27 7.50 14.77
CA PRO A 217 -4.21 8.20 13.89
C PRO A 217 -3.97 7.90 12.41
N GLU A 218 -2.76 7.46 12.04
CA GLU A 218 -2.42 7.04 10.68
C GLU A 218 -3.13 5.75 10.20
N PHE A 219 -3.75 4.99 11.11
CA PHE A 219 -4.58 3.83 10.77
C PHE A 219 -6.07 4.18 10.68
N GLU A 220 -6.44 5.44 10.87
CA GLU A 220 -7.80 5.93 10.56
C GLU A 220 -7.90 6.22 9.06
N TYR A 221 -8.64 5.38 8.35
CA TYR A 221 -8.76 5.49 6.90
C TYR A 221 -10.00 6.27 6.47
N PRO A 222 -9.89 7.11 5.41
CA PRO A 222 -11.03 7.84 4.88
C PRO A 222 -12.03 6.90 4.19
N GLY A 223 -13.30 7.28 4.23
CA GLY A 223 -14.40 6.57 3.57
C GLY A 223 -14.52 6.88 2.08
N ASP A 224 -15.75 6.74 1.58
CA ASP A 224 -16.13 7.12 0.23
C ASP A 224 -15.88 8.62 -0.02
N GLN A 225 -15.24 8.91 -1.16
CA GLN A 225 -15.06 10.27 -1.65
C GLN A 225 -16.14 10.64 -2.66
N ILE A 226 -16.33 11.94 -2.85
CA ILE A 226 -17.19 12.47 -3.92
C ILE A 226 -16.67 11.95 -5.27
N GLU A 227 -17.55 11.42 -6.10
CA GLU A 227 -17.19 10.77 -7.37
C GLU A 227 -16.44 11.71 -8.33
N GLU A 228 -16.70 13.02 -8.26
CA GLU A 228 -16.02 14.04 -9.03
C GLU A 228 -14.61 14.41 -8.52
N ALA A 229 -14.24 13.97 -7.30
CA ALA A 229 -12.91 14.22 -6.74
C ALA A 229 -11.88 13.31 -7.43
N LEU A 230 -10.93 13.92 -8.13
CA LEU A 230 -9.88 13.18 -8.83
C LEU A 230 -8.78 12.74 -7.86
N VAL A 231 -8.43 11.45 -7.92
CA VAL A 231 -7.31 10.90 -7.16
C VAL A 231 -6.01 11.13 -7.91
N ASN A 232 -5.00 11.68 -7.24
CA ASN A 232 -3.66 11.82 -7.79
C ASN A 232 -2.77 10.67 -7.33
N MET A 233 -2.35 9.80 -8.24
CA MET A 233 -1.52 8.63 -7.93
C MET A 233 -0.03 8.81 -8.26
N THR A 234 0.47 10.05 -8.27
CA THR A 234 1.87 10.33 -8.67
C THR A 234 2.87 9.86 -7.60
N ASN A 235 2.56 10.07 -6.33
CA ASN A 235 3.36 9.68 -5.17
C ASN A 235 2.46 9.50 -3.93
N TRP A 236 3.03 9.01 -2.83
CA TRP A 236 2.31 8.83 -1.56
C TRP A 236 1.65 10.11 -1.05
N ASP A 237 2.35 11.23 -1.00
CA ASP A 237 1.81 12.48 -0.43
C ASP A 237 0.58 12.99 -1.20
N THR A 238 0.66 13.03 -2.52
CA THR A 238 -0.45 13.48 -3.37
C THR A 238 -1.62 12.50 -3.35
N PHE A 239 -1.34 11.21 -3.22
CA PHE A 239 -2.36 10.18 -3.08
C PHE A 239 -3.11 10.32 -1.75
N LEU A 240 -2.39 10.38 -0.63
CA LEU A 240 -2.98 10.53 0.70
C LEU A 240 -3.77 11.85 0.81
N TYR A 241 -3.23 12.94 0.28
CA TYR A 241 -3.92 14.23 0.24
C TYR A 241 -5.21 14.17 -0.58
N SER A 242 -5.16 13.66 -1.81
CA SER A 242 -6.34 13.59 -2.69
C SER A 242 -7.42 12.60 -2.20
N ARG A 243 -7.03 11.60 -1.41
CA ARG A 243 -7.94 10.68 -0.73
C ARG A 243 -8.44 11.16 0.63
N GLU A 244 -8.11 12.40 1.03
CA GLU A 244 -8.56 13.01 2.28
C GLU A 244 -8.12 12.24 3.54
N PHE A 245 -6.94 11.61 3.51
CA PHE A 245 -6.33 11.07 4.73
C PHE A 245 -6.01 12.20 5.71
N THR A 246 -6.02 11.88 7.00
CA THR A 246 -5.48 12.77 8.04
C THR A 246 -4.06 13.18 7.67
N ALA A 247 -3.77 14.49 7.70
CA ALA A 247 -2.47 15.00 7.27
C ALA A 247 -1.33 14.40 8.14
N ILE A 248 -0.50 13.58 7.50
CA ILE A 248 0.66 12.94 8.13
C ILE A 248 1.88 13.81 7.84
N ASN A 249 2.43 14.45 8.89
CA ASN A 249 3.63 15.30 8.76
C ASN A 249 4.90 14.61 9.28
N ASP A 250 4.75 13.52 10.04
CA ASP A 250 5.85 12.77 10.63
C ASP A 250 6.23 11.60 9.72
N GLU A 251 7.50 11.51 9.32
CA GLU A 251 7.98 10.47 8.39
C GLU A 251 7.76 9.07 8.94
N ARG A 252 7.96 8.87 10.25
CA ARG A 252 7.69 7.60 10.93
C ARG A 252 6.22 7.18 10.81
N SER A 253 5.30 8.11 11.06
CA SER A 253 3.86 7.84 10.94
C SER A 253 3.49 7.48 9.49
N LEU A 254 4.16 8.11 8.51
CA LEU A 254 4.00 7.80 7.09
C LEU A 254 4.55 6.39 6.75
N ARG A 255 5.70 6.00 7.30
CA ARG A 255 6.24 4.64 7.17
C ARG A 255 5.25 3.58 7.68
N GLN A 256 4.61 3.80 8.83
CA GLN A 256 3.62 2.88 9.36
C GLN A 256 2.36 2.79 8.49
N ALA A 257 1.84 3.92 8.02
CA ALA A 257 0.67 3.96 7.13
C ALA A 257 0.92 3.21 5.81
N THR A 258 2.06 3.50 5.18
CA THR A 258 2.41 2.95 3.86
C THR A 258 2.70 1.45 3.89
N ARG A 259 3.16 0.90 5.03
CA ARG A 259 3.38 -0.55 5.21
C ARG A 259 2.12 -1.37 4.93
N LEU A 260 0.96 -0.91 5.38
CA LEU A 260 -0.31 -1.61 5.19
C LEU A 260 -0.95 -1.24 3.85
N LEU A 261 -0.93 0.04 3.50
CA LEU A 261 -1.59 0.56 2.30
C LEU A 261 -0.90 0.16 1.00
N THR A 262 0.39 -0.22 1.03
CA THR A 262 1.17 -0.55 -0.17
C THR A 262 0.47 -1.60 -1.05
N TYR A 263 -0.19 -2.60 -0.47
CA TYR A 263 -0.82 -3.69 -1.23
C TYR A 263 -2.03 -3.22 -2.06
N PRO A 264 -3.10 -2.65 -1.46
CA PRO A 264 -4.22 -2.13 -2.23
C PRO A 264 -3.81 -0.92 -3.10
N ALA A 265 -2.89 -0.06 -2.63
CA ALA A 265 -2.43 1.09 -3.40
C ALA A 265 -1.66 0.66 -4.66
N THR A 266 -0.83 -0.39 -4.58
CA THR A 266 -0.12 -0.94 -5.76
C THR A 266 -1.12 -1.44 -6.79
N ILE A 267 -2.11 -2.25 -6.38
CA ILE A 267 -3.17 -2.75 -7.28
C ILE A 267 -3.94 -1.58 -7.90
N GLY A 268 -4.39 -0.63 -7.08
CA GLY A 268 -5.08 0.58 -7.53
C GLY A 268 -4.24 1.37 -8.54
N SER A 269 -2.96 1.60 -8.24
CA SER A 269 -2.05 2.35 -9.11
C SER A 269 -1.84 1.72 -10.48
N VAL A 270 -1.86 0.39 -10.59
CA VAL A 270 -1.72 -0.31 -11.87
C VAL A 270 -3.03 -0.27 -12.66
N LEU A 271 -4.17 -0.51 -11.99
CA LEU A 271 -5.47 -0.70 -12.62
C LEU A 271 -6.26 0.59 -12.86
N HIS A 272 -5.99 1.67 -12.12
CA HIS A 272 -6.75 2.92 -12.21
C HIS A 272 -6.50 3.67 -13.54
N GLU A 273 -7.47 4.46 -13.99
CA GLU A 273 -7.34 5.21 -15.26
C GLU A 273 -6.27 6.31 -15.18
N LEU A 274 -6.15 6.95 -14.01
CA LEU A 274 -5.11 7.95 -13.69
C LEU A 274 -3.82 7.33 -13.17
N SER A 275 -3.54 6.09 -13.55
CA SER A 275 -2.32 5.38 -13.19
C SER A 275 -1.06 6.20 -13.51
N PRO A 276 -0.04 6.20 -12.63
CA PRO A 276 1.25 6.80 -12.95
C PRO A 276 1.98 6.05 -14.09
N TYR A 277 1.54 4.84 -14.42
CA TYR A 277 2.12 4.00 -15.46
C TYR A 277 1.45 4.25 -16.82
N SER A 278 2.25 4.61 -17.82
CA SER A 278 1.80 5.02 -19.16
C SER A 278 2.80 4.64 -20.26
N LEU A 279 2.43 4.84 -21.53
CA LEU A 279 3.35 4.68 -22.68
C LEU A 279 4.41 5.78 -22.80
N LYS A 280 4.38 6.80 -21.94
CA LYS A 280 5.40 7.87 -21.96
C LYS A 280 6.77 7.28 -21.62
N ARG A 281 7.85 8.00 -21.98
CA ARG A 281 9.24 7.52 -21.80
C ARG A 281 9.54 7.00 -20.38
N ASP A 282 8.92 7.57 -19.35
CA ASP A 282 9.10 7.18 -17.94
C ASP A 282 7.93 6.37 -17.37
N GLY A 283 6.94 6.02 -18.19
CA GLY A 283 5.68 5.41 -17.77
C GLY A 283 5.69 3.88 -17.69
N ARG A 284 6.74 3.21 -18.17
CA ARG A 284 7.02 1.76 -18.01
C ARG A 284 5.98 0.78 -18.55
N LEU A 285 4.86 1.25 -19.08
CA LEU A 285 3.85 0.40 -19.69
C LEU A 285 4.28 0.07 -21.13
N THR A 286 4.16 -1.19 -21.54
CA THR A 286 4.42 -1.59 -22.93
C THR A 286 3.18 -1.40 -23.80
N ASN A 287 3.32 -1.56 -25.12
CA ASN A 287 2.17 -1.54 -26.04
C ASN A 287 1.17 -2.66 -25.72
N GLU A 288 1.65 -3.87 -25.40
CA GLU A 288 0.80 -4.98 -24.99
C GLU A 288 0.18 -4.75 -23.62
N GLY A 289 0.92 -4.12 -22.71
CA GLY A 289 0.43 -3.59 -21.43
C GLY A 289 -0.76 -2.67 -21.61
N MET A 290 -0.63 -1.68 -22.49
CA MET A 290 -1.72 -0.73 -22.77
C MET A 290 -2.94 -1.45 -23.35
N LYS A 291 -2.78 -2.37 -24.30
CA LYS A 291 -3.92 -3.13 -24.85
C LYS A 291 -4.63 -3.93 -23.76
N SER A 292 -3.87 -4.61 -22.89
CA SER A 292 -4.43 -5.44 -21.81
C SER A 292 -5.13 -4.60 -20.74
N LEU A 293 -4.50 -3.52 -20.29
CA LEU A 293 -5.03 -2.67 -19.23
C LEU A 293 -6.17 -1.76 -19.71
N SER A 294 -6.20 -1.37 -20.98
CA SER A 294 -7.29 -0.50 -21.49
C SER A 294 -8.65 -1.19 -21.38
N ALA A 295 -8.70 -2.50 -21.62
CA ALA A 295 -9.88 -3.33 -21.45
C ALA A 295 -10.37 -3.35 -19.98
N LEU A 296 -9.47 -3.67 -19.05
CA LEU A 296 -9.77 -3.66 -17.60
C LEU A 296 -10.15 -2.27 -17.11
N ARG A 297 -9.41 -1.23 -17.50
CA ARG A 297 -9.69 0.17 -17.12
C ARG A 297 -11.07 0.62 -17.59
N TYR A 298 -11.49 0.21 -18.79
CA TYR A 298 -12.83 0.48 -19.29
C TYR A 298 -13.92 -0.16 -18.42
N THR A 299 -13.73 -1.41 -18.02
CA THR A 299 -14.62 -2.12 -17.09
C THR A 299 -14.63 -1.49 -15.70
N LEU A 300 -13.47 -1.05 -15.22
CA LEU A 300 -13.27 -0.47 -13.89
C LEU A 300 -13.82 0.96 -13.75
N HIS A 301 -13.95 1.69 -14.87
CA HIS A 301 -14.47 3.07 -14.88
C HIS A 301 -15.65 3.17 -15.86
N PRO A 302 -16.77 2.46 -15.59
CA PRO A 302 -17.93 2.52 -16.46
C PRO A 302 -18.46 3.95 -16.51
N ALA A 303 -18.91 4.43 -17.67
CA ALA A 303 -19.50 5.76 -17.78
C ALA A 303 -20.73 5.91 -16.87
N ARG A 304 -21.00 7.13 -16.38
CA ARG A 304 -22.24 7.44 -15.65
C ARG A 304 -23.43 7.09 -16.54
N THR A 305 -24.08 5.98 -16.23
CA THR A 305 -25.33 5.63 -16.90
C THR A 305 -26.43 6.35 -16.14
N GLY A 306 -27.11 7.28 -16.82
CA GLY A 306 -28.26 8.01 -16.27
C GLY A 306 -29.50 7.13 -16.13
N GLY A 307 -29.35 5.95 -15.53
CA GLY A 307 -30.46 5.09 -15.15
C GLY A 307 -31.29 5.81 -14.11
N GLY A 308 -32.30 6.55 -14.56
CA GLY A 308 -33.36 7.05 -13.67
C GLY A 308 -34.04 5.88 -12.96
N GLY A 309 -34.79 6.16 -11.89
CA GLY A 309 -35.52 5.16 -11.09
C GLY A 309 -36.67 4.45 -11.82
N ASP A 310 -36.67 4.42 -13.15
CA ASP A 310 -37.67 3.80 -14.00
C ASP A 310 -37.22 2.39 -14.40
N ILE A 311 -38.10 1.40 -14.20
CA ILE A 311 -37.84 -0.05 -14.37
C ILE A 311 -37.36 -0.41 -15.80
N LYS A 312 -37.65 0.43 -16.81
CA LYS A 312 -37.23 0.25 -18.21
C LYS A 312 -35.72 0.50 -18.46
N GLY A 313 -35.00 1.07 -17.49
CA GLY A 313 -33.58 1.40 -17.59
C GLY A 313 -32.64 0.51 -16.76
N LEU A 314 -33.15 -0.52 -16.08
CA LEU A 314 -32.36 -1.45 -15.29
C LEU A 314 -31.43 -2.26 -16.20
N ARG A 315 -30.17 -1.82 -16.29
CA ARG A 315 -29.11 -2.62 -16.89
C ARG A 315 -28.63 -3.62 -15.84
N PRO A 316 -28.38 -4.90 -16.20
CA PRO A 316 -27.72 -5.84 -15.30
C PRO A 316 -26.43 -5.20 -14.77
N ALA A 317 -26.23 -5.25 -13.46
CA ALA A 317 -24.97 -4.81 -12.87
C ALA A 317 -23.84 -5.65 -13.51
N PRO A 318 -22.71 -5.02 -13.91
CA PRO A 318 -21.58 -5.78 -14.43
C PRO A 318 -21.11 -6.79 -13.38
N PRO A 319 -20.56 -7.94 -13.82
CA PRO A 319 -19.99 -8.91 -12.88
C PRO A 319 -18.84 -8.26 -12.08
N PRO A 320 -18.57 -8.76 -10.86
CA PRO A 320 -17.47 -8.25 -10.06
C PRO A 320 -16.13 -8.51 -10.75
N VAL A 321 -15.21 -7.54 -10.65
CA VAL A 321 -13.83 -7.71 -11.07
C VAL A 321 -13.12 -8.62 -10.06
N ARG A 322 -12.56 -9.73 -10.53
CA ARG A 322 -11.84 -10.69 -9.70
C ARG A 322 -10.35 -10.39 -9.69
N ILE A 323 -9.77 -10.24 -8.51
CA ILE A 323 -8.32 -10.07 -8.35
C ILE A 323 -7.81 -11.29 -7.59
N PHE A 324 -7.06 -12.12 -8.29
CA PHE A 324 -6.45 -13.33 -7.75
C PHE A 324 -5.09 -12.99 -7.15
N ILE A 325 -5.00 -13.06 -5.82
CA ILE A 325 -3.78 -12.80 -5.07
C ILE A 325 -3.15 -14.15 -4.74
N LEU A 326 -2.10 -14.52 -5.48
CA LEU A 326 -1.46 -15.84 -5.39
C LEU A 326 -0.24 -15.79 -4.47
N GLY A 327 0.00 -16.88 -3.76
CA GLY A 327 1.05 -16.94 -2.74
C GLY A 327 0.78 -16.00 -1.58
N ALA A 328 -0.50 -15.73 -1.28
CA ALA A 328 -0.90 -14.78 -0.26
C ALA A 328 -0.39 -15.23 1.12
N ARG A 329 0.32 -14.32 1.81
CA ARG A 329 0.85 -14.49 3.16
C ARG A 329 0.35 -13.33 4.01
N ALA A 330 1.21 -12.35 4.28
CA ALA A 330 0.88 -11.16 5.06
C ALA A 330 -0.35 -10.41 4.50
N GLU A 331 -0.55 -10.44 3.18
CA GLU A 331 -1.64 -9.76 2.47
C GLU A 331 -3.02 -10.24 2.89
N SER A 332 -3.14 -11.54 3.18
CA SER A 332 -4.39 -12.17 3.63
C SER A 332 -4.73 -11.82 5.09
N SER A 333 -3.71 -11.48 5.89
CA SER A 333 -3.83 -11.09 7.30
C SER A 333 -4.09 -9.60 7.51
N LEU A 334 -4.06 -8.79 6.44
CA LEU A 334 -4.33 -7.36 6.55
C LEU A 334 -5.75 -7.08 7.04
N PRO A 335 -5.94 -6.03 7.87
CA PRO A 335 -7.26 -5.59 8.27
C PRO A 335 -8.16 -5.29 7.06
N ARG A 336 -9.45 -5.58 7.17
CA ARG A 336 -10.37 -5.50 6.02
C ARG A 336 -10.57 -4.06 5.55
N GLU A 337 -10.53 -3.11 6.47
CA GLU A 337 -10.57 -1.67 6.21
C GLU A 337 -9.43 -1.19 5.28
N VAL A 338 -8.28 -1.87 5.28
CA VAL A 338 -7.16 -1.59 4.36
C VAL A 338 -7.55 -1.99 2.94
N TRP A 339 -8.12 -3.18 2.76
CA TRP A 339 -8.60 -3.65 1.46
C TRP A 339 -9.81 -2.86 0.94
N VAL A 340 -10.65 -2.35 1.83
CA VAL A 340 -11.78 -1.48 1.47
C VAL A 340 -11.29 -0.20 0.80
N GLN A 341 -10.09 0.30 1.09
CA GLN A 341 -9.52 1.47 0.38
C GLN A 341 -9.37 1.25 -1.12
N LEU A 342 -9.19 0.00 -1.58
CA LEU A 342 -9.21 -0.30 -3.00
C LEU A 342 -10.58 0.01 -3.61
N THR A 343 -11.67 -0.33 -2.93
CA THR A 343 -13.03 -0.09 -3.43
C THR A 343 -13.39 1.39 -3.52
N HIS A 344 -12.85 2.21 -2.60
CA HIS A 344 -13.04 3.67 -2.63
C HIS A 344 -12.38 4.32 -3.86
N LEU A 345 -11.41 3.65 -4.50
CA LEU A 345 -10.83 4.10 -5.77
C LEU A 345 -11.73 3.81 -6.98
N PHE A 346 -12.69 2.90 -6.86
CA PHE A 346 -13.58 2.48 -7.95
C PHE A 346 -15.05 2.41 -7.48
N PRO A 347 -15.72 3.56 -7.26
CA PRO A 347 -17.02 3.62 -6.58
C PRO A 347 -18.19 2.92 -7.31
N ARG A 348 -18.04 2.64 -8.61
CA ARG A 348 -19.09 2.06 -9.47
C ARG A 348 -18.92 0.56 -9.73
N VAL A 349 -17.90 -0.07 -9.15
CA VAL A 349 -17.53 -1.46 -9.46
C VAL A 349 -17.48 -2.28 -8.18
N SER A 350 -17.84 -3.56 -8.31
CA SER A 350 -17.69 -4.53 -7.24
C SER A 350 -16.44 -5.39 -7.47
N PHE A 351 -15.76 -5.74 -6.39
CA PHE A 351 -14.57 -6.56 -6.38
C PHE A 351 -14.80 -7.89 -5.67
N HIS A 352 -14.15 -8.92 -6.22
CA HIS A 352 -13.93 -10.18 -5.54
C HIS A 352 -12.42 -10.41 -5.41
N LEU A 353 -11.88 -10.23 -4.21
CA LEU A 353 -10.48 -10.56 -3.94
C LEU A 353 -10.39 -12.03 -3.57
N VAL A 354 -9.53 -12.76 -4.28
CA VAL A 354 -9.37 -14.20 -4.12
C VAL A 354 -7.93 -14.47 -3.66
N PHE A 355 -7.75 -14.68 -2.36
CA PHE A 355 -6.47 -15.07 -1.78
C PHE A 355 -6.27 -16.57 -1.94
N ILE A 356 -5.14 -16.96 -2.54
CA ILE A 356 -4.80 -18.36 -2.80
C ILE A 356 -3.37 -18.60 -2.32
N GLY A 357 -3.20 -19.60 -1.47
CA GLY A 357 -1.88 -20.08 -1.07
C GLY A 357 -1.94 -20.95 0.18
N PRO A 358 -0.98 -21.86 0.36
CA PRO A 358 -0.91 -22.73 1.55
C PRO A 358 -0.75 -21.93 2.85
N GLU A 359 -0.13 -20.75 2.78
CA GLU A 359 0.12 -19.86 3.92
C GLU A 359 -0.92 -18.73 4.04
N SER A 360 -2.02 -18.76 3.27
CA SER A 360 -3.04 -17.69 3.25
C SER A 360 -3.89 -17.57 4.52
N MET A 361 -3.72 -18.49 5.48
CA MET A 361 -4.31 -18.42 6.82
C MET A 361 -3.24 -18.33 7.92
N ALA A 362 -1.97 -18.13 7.55
CA ALA A 362 -0.91 -17.89 8.53
C ALA A 362 -1.23 -16.63 9.35
N ASN A 363 -0.97 -16.67 10.66
CA ASN A 363 -1.26 -15.59 11.62
C ASN A 363 -2.76 -15.24 11.78
N ARG A 364 -3.67 -16.12 11.34
CA ARG A 364 -5.13 -15.99 11.52
C ARG A 364 -5.67 -17.10 12.42
N ASP A 365 -4.94 -17.42 13.49
CA ASP A 365 -5.22 -18.56 14.38
C ASP A 365 -6.62 -18.51 15.03
N ASN A 366 -7.15 -17.29 15.26
CA ASN A 366 -8.48 -17.08 15.83
C ASN A 366 -9.62 -17.46 14.87
N GLU A 367 -9.35 -17.62 13.58
CA GLU A 367 -10.34 -17.97 12.56
C GLU A 367 -10.43 -19.49 12.34
N PHE A 368 -9.66 -20.27 13.09
CA PHE A 368 -9.76 -21.72 13.10
C PHE A 368 -10.92 -22.19 14.02
N PRO A 369 -11.56 -23.33 13.70
CA PRO A 369 -11.26 -24.24 12.60
C PRO A 369 -11.75 -23.74 11.24
N LEU A 370 -11.02 -24.10 10.17
CA LEU A 370 -11.43 -23.82 8.81
C LEU A 370 -12.78 -24.49 8.49
N PRO A 371 -13.58 -23.91 7.58
CA PRO A 371 -14.84 -24.51 7.14
C PRO A 371 -14.64 -25.95 6.64
N PRO A 372 -15.54 -26.88 6.99
CA PRO A 372 -15.42 -28.25 6.53
C PRO A 372 -15.56 -28.32 5.00
N ARG A 373 -14.75 -29.18 4.38
CA ARG A 373 -14.85 -29.48 2.94
C ARG A 373 -16.18 -30.20 2.68
N THR A 374 -17.10 -29.52 2.00
CA THR A 374 -18.45 -30.00 1.68
C THR A 374 -18.65 -30.02 0.16
N PRO A 375 -19.66 -30.71 -0.39
CA PRO A 375 -19.92 -30.67 -1.83
C PRO A 375 -20.12 -29.24 -2.38
N THR A 376 -20.62 -28.32 -1.55
CA THR A 376 -20.79 -26.89 -1.90
C THR A 376 -19.54 -26.04 -1.72
N ASN A 377 -18.58 -26.51 -0.91
CA ASN A 377 -17.29 -25.86 -0.66
C ASN A 377 -16.19 -26.93 -0.63
N PRO A 378 -15.81 -27.49 -1.78
CA PRO A 378 -14.92 -28.65 -1.85
C PRO A 378 -13.52 -28.34 -1.32
N PHE A 379 -13.09 -27.08 -1.38
CA PHE A 379 -11.77 -26.62 -0.95
C PHE A 379 -11.74 -26.03 0.47
N GLY A 380 -12.88 -25.98 1.17
CA GLY A 380 -12.94 -25.42 2.53
C GLY A 380 -12.60 -23.93 2.57
N ALA A 381 -12.93 -23.20 1.50
CA ALA A 381 -12.63 -21.78 1.37
C ALA A 381 -13.34 -20.95 2.44
N VAL A 382 -12.63 -19.98 3.02
CA VAL A 382 -13.21 -18.97 3.91
C VAL A 382 -13.77 -17.87 3.04
N VAL A 383 -15.10 -17.71 3.03
CA VAL A 383 -15.78 -16.71 2.19
C VAL A 383 -16.36 -15.63 3.09
N GLU A 384 -15.76 -14.45 3.00
CA GLU A 384 -16.20 -13.22 3.67
C GLU A 384 -17.01 -12.41 2.66
N ASP A 385 -18.33 -12.63 2.65
CA ASP A 385 -19.24 -11.89 1.79
C ASP A 385 -19.72 -10.60 2.47
N ARG A 386 -19.98 -9.56 1.67
CA ARG A 386 -20.52 -8.27 2.11
C ARG A 386 -19.68 -7.54 3.17
N ILE A 387 -18.36 -7.54 3.02
CA ILE A 387 -17.47 -6.66 3.82
C ILE A 387 -17.90 -5.20 3.58
N THR A 388 -18.15 -4.87 2.32
CA THR A 388 -18.92 -3.71 1.89
C THR A 388 -19.94 -4.15 0.84
N ASN A 389 -20.78 -3.23 0.36
CA ASN A 389 -21.69 -3.51 -0.75
C ASN A 389 -20.96 -3.84 -2.07
N SER A 390 -19.66 -3.54 -2.15
CA SER A 390 -18.82 -3.68 -3.34
C SER A 390 -17.60 -4.59 -3.13
N LEU A 391 -17.47 -5.26 -1.97
CA LEU A 391 -16.31 -6.11 -1.67
C LEU A 391 -16.71 -7.48 -1.14
N LYS A 392 -16.20 -8.51 -1.81
CA LYS A 392 -16.19 -9.89 -1.36
C LYS A 392 -14.75 -10.38 -1.28
N ILE A 393 -14.40 -11.09 -0.21
CA ILE A 393 -13.11 -11.75 -0.06
C ILE A 393 -13.32 -13.27 0.03
N SER A 394 -12.46 -14.04 -0.63
CA SER A 394 -12.42 -15.49 -0.49
C SER A 394 -10.99 -15.96 -0.32
N THR A 395 -10.73 -16.76 0.70
CA THR A 395 -9.40 -17.29 1.02
C THR A 395 -9.38 -18.80 0.82
N PHE A 396 -8.41 -19.29 0.06
CA PHE A 396 -8.20 -20.70 -0.26
C PHE A 396 -6.84 -21.16 0.25
N VAL A 397 -6.83 -22.11 1.18
CA VAL A 397 -5.62 -22.79 1.68
C VAL A 397 -5.28 -23.96 0.76
N GLU A 398 -4.84 -23.64 -0.45
CA GLU A 398 -4.52 -24.60 -1.52
C GLU A 398 -3.56 -23.94 -2.52
N TYR A 399 -2.88 -24.74 -3.34
CA TYR A 399 -2.11 -24.23 -4.46
C TYR A 399 -3.00 -23.84 -5.65
N TYR A 400 -2.58 -22.84 -6.43
CA TYR A 400 -3.35 -22.36 -7.58
C TYR A 400 -3.55 -23.45 -8.64
N HIS A 401 -2.51 -24.23 -8.96
CA HIS A 401 -2.59 -25.26 -10.00
C HIS A 401 -3.68 -26.30 -9.70
N THR A 402 -3.85 -26.71 -8.44
CA THR A 402 -4.94 -27.60 -8.00
C THR A 402 -6.33 -26.99 -8.27
N LEU A 403 -6.52 -25.70 -7.94
CA LEU A 403 -7.79 -25.01 -8.15
C LEU A 403 -8.09 -24.77 -9.64
N HIS A 404 -7.05 -24.51 -10.42
CA HIS A 404 -7.13 -24.31 -11.86
C HIS A 404 -7.52 -25.61 -12.58
N GLU A 405 -6.85 -26.72 -12.26
CA GLU A 405 -7.16 -28.05 -12.81
C GLU A 405 -8.58 -28.53 -12.44
N ALA A 406 -9.05 -28.18 -11.24
CA ALA A 406 -10.43 -28.44 -10.83
C ALA A 406 -11.47 -27.55 -11.53
N GLY A 407 -11.05 -26.55 -12.31
CA GLY A 407 -11.95 -25.62 -13.00
C GLY A 407 -12.71 -24.69 -12.07
N GLN A 408 -12.24 -24.48 -10.83
CA GLN A 408 -12.98 -23.75 -9.79
C GLN A 408 -13.34 -22.31 -10.18
N PHE A 409 -12.49 -21.66 -10.99
CA PHE A 409 -12.65 -20.27 -11.40
C PHE A 409 -12.99 -20.09 -12.88
N TYR A 410 -13.19 -21.18 -13.62
CA TYR A 410 -13.52 -21.12 -15.05
C TYR A 410 -14.95 -20.58 -15.26
N PRO A 411 -15.19 -19.72 -16.27
CA PRO A 411 -14.25 -19.19 -17.24
C PRO A 411 -13.40 -18.02 -16.71
N TYR A 412 -12.19 -17.88 -17.25
CA TYR A 412 -11.35 -16.69 -17.06
C TYR A 412 -11.70 -15.63 -18.11
N ASP A 413 -11.74 -14.37 -17.67
CA ASP A 413 -12.06 -13.22 -18.49
C ASP A 413 -11.01 -12.12 -18.32
N PRO A 414 -10.14 -11.88 -19.31
CA PRO A 414 -9.14 -10.82 -19.27
C PRO A 414 -9.69 -9.38 -19.14
N TYR A 415 -11.00 -9.17 -19.25
CA TYR A 415 -11.67 -7.88 -19.03
C TYR A 415 -12.16 -7.67 -17.60
N PHE A 416 -12.22 -8.74 -16.79
CA PHE A 416 -12.71 -8.73 -15.41
C PHE A 416 -11.75 -9.40 -14.42
N ASP A 417 -10.71 -10.08 -14.90
CA ASP A 417 -9.76 -10.81 -14.06
C ASP A 417 -8.37 -10.17 -14.11
N CYS A 418 -7.65 -10.30 -13.00
CA CYS A 418 -6.25 -9.92 -12.88
C CYS A 418 -5.55 -10.81 -11.85
N PHE A 419 -4.29 -11.17 -12.09
CA PHE A 419 -3.45 -11.87 -11.12
C PHE A 419 -2.45 -10.90 -10.50
N MET A 420 -2.31 -10.98 -9.17
CA MET A 420 -1.33 -10.23 -8.39
C MET A 420 -0.51 -11.20 -7.55
N LEU A 421 0.81 -11.19 -7.73
CA LEU A 421 1.76 -12.00 -6.99
C LEU A 421 2.62 -11.06 -6.16
N PHE A 422 2.41 -11.04 -4.85
CA PHE A 422 3.21 -10.23 -3.94
C PHE A 422 4.43 -11.03 -3.48
N HIS A 423 5.62 -10.55 -3.84
CA HIS A 423 6.90 -11.16 -3.46
C HIS A 423 6.96 -12.69 -3.65
N PRO A 424 6.58 -13.23 -4.83
CA PRO A 424 6.43 -14.68 -5.00
C PRO A 424 7.76 -15.43 -4.91
N GLY A 425 8.89 -14.77 -5.19
CA GLY A 425 10.20 -15.41 -5.25
C GLY A 425 10.27 -16.47 -6.35
N LEU A 426 9.85 -16.12 -7.57
CA LEU A 426 9.79 -17.07 -8.70
C LEU A 426 11.15 -17.71 -8.99
N GLY A 427 12.22 -16.91 -8.96
CA GLY A 427 13.60 -17.35 -9.20
C GLY A 427 14.37 -17.67 -7.92
N HIS A 428 13.75 -17.59 -6.74
CA HIS A 428 14.42 -17.90 -5.48
C HIS A 428 14.55 -19.43 -5.30
N PRO A 429 15.74 -19.99 -5.03
CA PRO A 429 15.98 -21.44 -5.02
C PRO A 429 15.05 -22.24 -4.11
N ALA A 430 14.59 -21.64 -3.00
CA ALA A 430 13.67 -22.30 -2.07
C ALA A 430 12.23 -22.44 -2.61
N SER A 431 11.75 -21.49 -3.42
CA SER A 431 10.33 -21.41 -3.85
C SER A 431 10.11 -21.67 -5.34
N THR A 432 11.17 -21.64 -6.17
CA THR A 432 11.07 -21.87 -7.62
C THR A 432 10.28 -23.13 -8.00
N HIS A 433 10.48 -24.22 -7.26
CA HIS A 433 9.81 -25.50 -7.53
C HIS A 433 8.27 -25.42 -7.39
N GLU A 434 7.75 -24.56 -6.52
CA GLU A 434 6.31 -24.38 -6.32
C GLU A 434 5.64 -23.62 -7.50
N TRP A 435 6.43 -22.82 -8.20
CA TRP A 435 5.97 -21.96 -9.29
C TRP A 435 6.10 -22.60 -10.68
N GLU A 436 6.95 -23.62 -10.83
CA GLU A 436 7.23 -24.27 -12.11
C GLU A 436 5.96 -24.83 -12.78
N GLN A 437 5.07 -25.48 -12.01
CA GLN A 437 3.77 -25.96 -12.51
C GLN A 437 2.74 -24.82 -12.67
N THR A 438 2.79 -23.83 -11.77
CA THR A 438 1.77 -22.77 -11.67
C THR A 438 1.87 -21.78 -12.84
N ILE A 439 3.08 -21.38 -13.23
CA ILE A 439 3.30 -20.31 -14.22
C ILE A 439 2.74 -20.64 -15.61
N PRO A 440 2.98 -21.83 -16.19
CA PRO A 440 2.37 -22.21 -17.48
C PRO A 440 0.84 -22.11 -17.47
N LEU A 441 0.19 -22.57 -16.39
CA LEU A 441 -1.27 -22.50 -16.23
C LEU A 441 -1.77 -21.04 -16.13
N LEU A 442 -1.00 -20.15 -15.51
CA LEU A 442 -1.33 -18.72 -15.52
C LEU A 442 -1.23 -18.13 -16.93
N LEU A 443 -0.22 -18.52 -17.72
CA LEU A 443 -0.06 -18.05 -19.10
C LEU A 443 -1.16 -18.58 -20.03
N GLU A 444 -1.76 -19.73 -19.73
CA GLU A 444 -2.91 -20.26 -20.46
C GLU A 444 -4.13 -19.33 -20.37
N THR A 445 -4.35 -18.71 -19.20
CA THR A 445 -5.52 -17.85 -18.93
C THR A 445 -5.57 -16.59 -19.80
N LYS A 446 -4.43 -16.13 -20.31
CA LYS A 446 -4.26 -14.84 -21.04
C LYS A 446 -4.72 -13.60 -20.26
N VAL A 447 -4.89 -13.74 -18.94
CA VAL A 447 -5.18 -12.68 -17.99
C VAL A 447 -3.86 -11.97 -17.63
N PRO A 448 -3.86 -10.65 -17.38
CA PRO A 448 -2.66 -9.95 -16.94
C PRO A 448 -2.18 -10.42 -15.55
N ILE A 449 -0.87 -10.58 -15.41
CA ILE A 449 -0.19 -11.00 -14.19
C ILE A 449 0.77 -9.89 -13.78
N PHE A 450 0.64 -9.40 -12.55
CA PHE A 450 1.54 -8.42 -11.96
C PHE A 450 2.29 -9.03 -10.79
N VAL A 451 3.57 -8.69 -10.69
CA VAL A 451 4.50 -9.27 -9.72
C VAL A 451 5.26 -8.16 -9.00
N THR A 452 5.40 -8.29 -7.68
CA THR A 452 6.25 -7.39 -6.88
C THR A 452 7.49 -8.10 -6.31
N GLY A 453 8.51 -7.33 -5.92
CA GLY A 453 9.75 -7.82 -5.32
C GLY A 453 10.14 -7.01 -4.08
N TYR A 454 10.93 -7.61 -3.18
CA TYR A 454 11.47 -6.97 -1.97
C TYR A 454 12.67 -6.06 -2.26
N THR A 455 13.46 -6.45 -3.26
CA THR A 455 14.65 -5.73 -3.71
C THR A 455 14.71 -5.73 -5.24
N GLN A 456 15.61 -4.91 -5.79
CA GLN A 456 15.90 -4.94 -7.23
C GLN A 456 16.46 -6.31 -7.64
N PHE A 457 17.37 -6.86 -6.84
CA PHE A 457 18.01 -8.13 -7.09
C PHE A 457 17.01 -9.28 -7.16
N ASP A 458 16.08 -9.36 -6.21
CA ASP A 458 15.03 -10.40 -6.21
C ASP A 458 14.14 -10.31 -7.45
N MET A 459 13.75 -9.08 -7.83
CA MET A 459 12.93 -8.84 -9.01
C MET A 459 13.66 -9.25 -10.29
N ASP A 460 14.94 -8.89 -10.44
CA ASP A 460 15.74 -9.24 -11.61
C ASP A 460 15.95 -10.76 -11.72
N ARG A 461 16.18 -11.44 -10.60
CA ARG A 461 16.26 -12.91 -10.53
C ARG A 461 14.95 -13.58 -10.95
N ASP A 462 13.81 -13.06 -10.50
CA ASP A 462 12.49 -13.57 -10.88
C ASP A 462 12.23 -13.39 -12.39
N ILE A 463 12.65 -12.25 -12.96
CA ILE A 463 12.51 -11.97 -14.40
C ILE A 463 13.42 -12.87 -15.22
N GLU A 464 14.67 -13.06 -14.81
CA GLU A 464 15.59 -13.98 -15.48
C GLU A 464 15.04 -15.41 -15.48
N TRP A 465 14.49 -15.86 -14.36
CA TRP A 465 13.85 -17.16 -14.26
C TRP A 465 12.64 -17.30 -15.20
N VAL A 466 11.74 -16.30 -15.25
CA VAL A 466 10.58 -16.31 -16.16
C VAL A 466 11.04 -16.33 -17.62
N ASN A 467 12.03 -15.51 -17.99
CA ASN A 467 12.57 -15.47 -19.34
C ASN A 467 13.22 -16.80 -19.75
N LYS A 468 13.94 -17.45 -18.84
CA LYS A 468 14.57 -18.76 -19.06
C LYS A 468 13.54 -19.88 -19.21
N THR A 469 12.49 -19.86 -18.39
CA THR A 469 11.53 -20.98 -18.29
C THR A 469 10.43 -20.89 -19.37
N VAL A 470 9.88 -19.69 -19.58
CA VAL A 470 8.68 -19.47 -20.43
C VAL A 470 8.78 -18.24 -21.33
N GLY A 471 9.95 -17.63 -21.51
CA GLY A 471 10.10 -16.36 -22.25
C GLY A 471 9.56 -16.37 -23.69
N GLY A 472 9.51 -17.55 -24.33
CA GLY A 472 8.91 -17.72 -25.65
C GLY A 472 7.40 -17.48 -25.69
N GLU A 473 6.70 -17.65 -24.57
CA GLU A 473 5.24 -17.61 -24.43
C GLU A 473 4.74 -16.36 -23.70
N VAL A 474 5.64 -15.46 -23.32
CA VAL A 474 5.32 -14.30 -22.48
C VAL A 474 5.33 -13.00 -23.28
N ASP A 475 4.29 -12.19 -23.11
CA ASP A 475 4.27 -10.77 -23.47
C ASP A 475 4.48 -9.93 -22.21
N LEU A 476 5.51 -9.08 -22.22
CA LEU A 476 5.73 -8.12 -21.14
C LEU A 476 4.66 -7.01 -21.20
N LEU A 477 3.95 -6.79 -20.10
CA LEU A 477 2.94 -5.73 -19.96
C LEU A 477 3.52 -4.46 -19.35
N MET A 478 4.40 -4.61 -18.37
CA MET A 478 5.05 -3.50 -17.68
C MET A 478 6.51 -3.85 -17.44
N THR A 479 7.40 -2.93 -17.81
CA THR A 479 8.83 -3.11 -17.61
C THR A 479 9.18 -3.05 -16.12
N PRO A 480 10.19 -3.81 -15.67
CA PRO A 480 10.63 -3.78 -14.28
C PRO A 480 11.09 -2.41 -13.81
N GLY A 481 11.03 -2.21 -12.50
CA GLY A 481 11.43 -0.98 -11.83
C GLY A 481 10.65 -0.70 -10.55
N GLU A 482 11.07 0.35 -9.84
CA GLU A 482 10.56 0.73 -8.53
C GLU A 482 9.05 1.04 -8.54
N ASN A 483 8.34 0.47 -7.58
CA ASN A 483 6.93 0.73 -7.36
C ASN A 483 6.74 2.10 -6.70
N ARG A 484 5.87 2.94 -7.30
CA ARG A 484 5.55 4.28 -6.77
C ARG A 484 4.89 4.22 -5.38
N PHE A 485 4.25 3.10 -5.08
CA PHE A 485 3.56 2.83 -3.82
C PHE A 485 4.22 1.71 -3.02
N ARG A 486 5.56 1.56 -3.11
CA ARG A 486 6.30 0.69 -2.18
C ARG A 486 6.12 1.15 -0.73
N SER A 487 6.28 0.23 0.21
CA SER A 487 6.36 0.56 1.63
C SER A 487 7.56 1.48 1.87
N LEU A 488 7.34 2.56 2.62
CA LEU A 488 8.44 3.41 3.09
C LEU A 488 9.08 2.86 4.36
N ARG A 489 8.38 1.95 5.06
CA ARG A 489 8.97 1.21 6.19
C ARG A 489 9.90 0.12 5.68
N TRP A 490 11.09 0.10 6.26
CA TRP A 490 12.08 -0.96 6.11
C TRP A 490 11.83 -2.11 7.08
N ASP A 491 12.19 -3.30 6.64
CA ASP A 491 12.19 -4.54 7.40
C ASP A 491 13.60 -5.10 7.39
N ILE A 492 13.95 -5.79 8.48
CA ILE A 492 15.24 -6.44 8.67
C ILE A 492 15.06 -7.96 8.68
N ASN A 493 15.98 -8.66 8.02
CA ASN A 493 16.05 -10.11 8.05
C ASN A 493 16.67 -10.58 9.37
N ASP A 494 15.91 -11.34 10.17
CA ASP A 494 16.38 -11.80 11.49
C ASP A 494 17.55 -12.81 11.41
N LEU A 495 17.75 -13.43 10.24
CA LEU A 495 18.87 -14.35 9.99
C LEU A 495 20.10 -13.65 9.43
N ASP A 496 19.94 -12.43 8.93
CA ASP A 496 21.01 -11.60 8.40
C ASP A 496 20.68 -10.11 8.63
N PRO A 497 21.07 -9.53 9.78
CA PRO A 497 20.72 -8.17 10.16
C PRO A 497 21.24 -7.09 9.20
N GLN A 498 22.18 -7.40 8.31
CA GLN A 498 22.64 -6.45 7.29
C GLN A 498 21.75 -6.45 6.04
N ASP A 499 20.96 -7.50 5.84
CA ASP A 499 19.99 -7.63 4.76
C ASP A 499 18.68 -6.92 5.14
N ILE A 500 18.53 -5.70 4.62
CA ILE A 500 17.34 -4.87 4.77
C ILE A 500 16.51 -4.87 3.49
N SER A 501 15.20 -4.92 3.65
CA SER A 501 14.27 -4.90 2.53
C SER A 501 13.08 -3.98 2.80
N CYS A 502 12.38 -3.57 1.76
CA CYS A 502 11.11 -2.88 1.92
C CYS A 502 10.01 -3.62 1.18
N GLY A 503 8.83 -3.68 1.80
CA GLY A 503 7.66 -4.28 1.18
C GLY A 503 7.33 -3.61 -0.16
N ASN A 504 7.12 -4.43 -1.19
CA ASN A 504 6.69 -4.01 -2.54
C ASN A 504 7.65 -3.03 -3.23
N TRP A 505 8.97 -3.17 -3.04
CA TRP A 505 9.97 -2.31 -3.69
C TRP A 505 9.78 -2.19 -5.21
N GLY A 506 9.69 -3.33 -5.89
CA GLY A 506 9.59 -3.40 -7.35
C GLY A 506 8.20 -3.83 -7.80
N VAL A 507 7.81 -3.46 -9.01
CA VAL A 507 6.62 -3.99 -9.68
C VAL A 507 6.90 -4.22 -11.15
N TRP A 508 6.40 -5.31 -11.73
CA TRP A 508 6.44 -5.57 -13.17
C TRP A 508 5.22 -6.41 -13.55
N GLY A 509 5.00 -6.63 -14.84
CA GLY A 509 3.84 -7.40 -15.27
C GLY A 509 4.00 -8.03 -16.63
N PHE A 510 3.33 -9.16 -16.81
CA PHE A 510 3.40 -9.97 -18.02
C PHE A 510 2.09 -10.73 -18.23
N ARG A 511 1.93 -11.34 -19.40
CA ARG A 511 0.82 -12.25 -19.71
C ARG A 511 1.26 -13.33 -20.69
N GLY A 512 0.45 -14.37 -20.85
CA GLY A 512 0.62 -15.31 -21.95
C GLY A 512 0.36 -14.68 -23.31
N LYS A 513 1.18 -15.02 -24.30
CA LYS A 513 1.05 -14.58 -25.70
C LYS A 513 -0.30 -14.96 -26.27
N ARG A 514 -0.85 -14.05 -27.07
CA ARG A 514 -2.01 -14.29 -27.94
C ARG A 514 -1.49 -14.44 -29.36
N TYR A 515 -1.67 -15.62 -29.94
CA TYR A 515 -1.35 -15.82 -31.36
C TYR A 515 -2.49 -15.24 -32.19
N GLU A 516 -2.18 -14.26 -33.05
CA GLU A 516 -3.13 -13.79 -34.04
C GLU A 516 -3.41 -14.93 -35.02
N THR A 517 -4.69 -15.22 -35.27
CA THR A 517 -5.10 -16.24 -36.25
C THR A 517 -4.73 -15.76 -37.64
N THR A 518 -3.61 -16.21 -38.18
CA THR A 518 -3.25 -15.99 -39.58
C THR A 518 -4.16 -16.83 -40.47
N GLN A 519 -4.78 -16.21 -41.48
CA GLN A 519 -5.43 -16.98 -42.53
C GLN A 519 -4.37 -17.79 -43.25
N LYS A 520 -4.56 -19.11 -43.31
CA LYS A 520 -3.69 -19.99 -44.08
C LYS A 520 -3.89 -19.63 -45.55
N ASP A 521 -2.87 -19.04 -46.18
CA ASP A 521 -2.90 -18.79 -47.63
C ASP A 521 -3.16 -20.13 -48.33
N VAL A 522 -4.36 -20.25 -48.91
CA VAL A 522 -4.69 -21.37 -49.78
C VAL A 522 -3.86 -21.15 -51.03
N ALA A 523 -2.69 -21.77 -51.07
CA ALA A 523 -1.87 -21.84 -52.28
C ALA A 523 -2.77 -22.34 -53.42
N ALA A 524 -3.02 -21.45 -54.39
CA ALA A 524 -3.77 -21.76 -55.59
C ALA A 524 -3.07 -22.94 -56.30
N ALA A 525 -3.79 -24.05 -56.39
CA ALA A 525 -3.39 -25.24 -57.13
C ALA A 525 -3.40 -24.98 -58.64
#